data_AF-A0A8D2J9R3-F1
#
_entry.id   AF-A0A8D2J9R3-F1
#
_cell.length_a   1.000
_cell.length_b   1.000
_cell.length_c   1.000
_cell.angle_alpha   90.00
_cell.angle_beta   90.00
_cell.angle_gamma   90.00
#
_symmetry.space_group_name_H-M   'P 1'
#
loop_
_entity.id
_entity.type
_entity.pdbx_description
1 polymer ?
#
loop_
_entity_poly.entity_id
_entity_poly.type
_entity_poly.pdbx_seq_one_letter_code
_entity_poly.pdbx_strand_id
1 'polypeptide(L)'
;MDRCVPEESCSCTYNGLTYKAGEEFWADEACHTHCKCDPKSGRTLCLRSSCKDNKKCVMVNGVRGCHVVSYTTCTAFGEPHYTTFDGKKYDFMGTCVYQMVGLCTEHPSLTPFLVSVENNNRGSKAVSYTKVVTLEVYNMTISLSQEYPKKIQVQVLSNVNVWEHEICERTS
;
A
#
# COMPACT_ATOMS: atom_id res chain seq x y z
N MET A 1 14.56 8.44 46.40
CA MET A 1 15.58 8.36 45.34
C MET A 1 15.06 9.20 44.19
N ASP A 2 15.33 10.50 44.21
CA ASP A 2 15.04 11.35 43.05
C ASP A 2 16.31 11.41 42.23
N ARG A 3 16.27 10.81 41.04
CA ARG A 3 17.37 10.80 40.09
C ARG A 3 17.05 11.80 39.01
N CYS A 4 17.74 12.94 39.01
CA CYS A 4 17.61 13.93 37.96
C CYS A 4 18.03 13.32 36.61
N VAL A 5 17.30 13.66 35.55
CA VAL A 5 17.62 13.32 34.16
C VAL A 5 17.86 14.60 33.36
N PRO A 6 18.59 14.55 32.24
CA PRO A 6 18.72 15.70 31.34
C PRO A 6 17.35 16.21 30.87
N GLU A 7 17.24 17.50 30.58
CA GLU A 7 15.99 18.16 30.17
C GLU A 7 15.36 17.48 28.93
N GLU A 8 16.21 17.13 27.96
CA GLU A 8 15.84 16.40 26.75
C GLU A 8 15.29 14.99 27.01
N SER A 9 15.45 14.47 28.23
CA SER A 9 14.98 13.16 28.67
C SER A 9 13.77 13.23 29.61
N CYS A 10 13.19 14.42 29.80
CA CYS A 10 11.99 14.61 30.59
C CYS A 10 10.79 13.87 29.97
N SER A 11 10.12 13.05 30.80
CA SER A 11 8.85 12.43 30.45
C SER A 11 7.68 13.38 30.70
N CYS A 12 6.58 13.18 29.97
CA CYS A 12 5.34 13.92 30.14
C CYS A 12 4.27 13.01 30.75
N THR A 13 3.34 13.57 31.51
CA THR A 13 2.16 12.84 31.99
C THR A 13 0.90 13.36 31.32
N TYR A 14 0.09 12.47 30.76
CA TYR A 14 -1.19 12.80 30.15
C TYR A 14 -2.24 11.77 30.55
N ASN A 15 -3.37 12.23 31.13
CA ASN A 15 -4.44 11.39 31.67
C ASN A 15 -3.94 10.25 32.59
N GLY A 16 -2.92 10.53 33.42
CA GLY A 16 -2.35 9.56 34.36
C GLY A 16 -1.36 8.55 33.75
N LEU A 17 -1.11 8.61 32.44
CA LEU A 17 -0.09 7.80 31.76
C LEU A 17 1.18 8.62 31.52
N THR A 18 2.34 7.98 31.68
CA THR A 18 3.65 8.59 31.45
C THR A 18 4.16 8.25 30.06
N TYR A 19 4.57 9.27 29.32
CA TYR A 19 5.11 9.18 27.96
C TYR A 19 6.55 9.67 27.94
N LYS A 20 7.41 8.98 27.21
CA LYS A 20 8.83 9.32 27.10
C LYS A 20 9.03 10.60 26.28
N ALA A 21 10.18 11.23 26.44
CA ALA A 21 10.62 12.35 25.63
C ALA A 21 10.43 12.05 24.12
N GLY A 22 9.63 12.88 23.44
CA GLY A 22 9.36 12.74 22.00
C GLY A 22 8.35 11.66 21.61
N GLU A 23 7.81 10.89 22.57
CA GLU A 23 6.80 9.87 22.31
C GLU A 23 5.50 10.49 21.77
N GLU A 24 4.93 9.86 20.75
CA GLU A 24 3.72 10.28 20.04
C GLU A 24 2.58 9.28 20.23
N PHE A 25 1.35 9.77 20.44
CA PHE A 25 0.19 8.92 20.72
C PHE A 25 -1.15 9.57 20.34
N TRP A 26 -2.17 8.75 20.15
CA TRP A 26 -3.56 9.18 19.96
C TRP A 26 -4.30 9.29 21.30
N ALA A 27 -4.77 10.48 21.64
CA ALA A 27 -5.37 10.77 22.96
C ALA A 27 -6.84 10.35 23.11
N ASP A 28 -7.55 10.15 22.01
CA ASP A 28 -8.96 9.73 21.99
C ASP A 28 -9.17 8.44 21.18
N GLU A 29 -10.35 7.85 21.34
CA GLU A 29 -10.70 6.56 20.72
C GLU A 29 -10.94 6.64 19.21
N ALA A 30 -11.22 7.83 18.69
CA ALA A 30 -11.51 8.07 17.29
C ALA A 30 -10.30 8.60 16.51
N CYS A 31 -9.13 8.73 17.16
CA CYS A 31 -7.93 9.33 16.59
C CYS A 31 -8.20 10.75 16.06
N HIS A 32 -8.93 11.57 16.83
CA HIS A 32 -9.16 12.99 16.50
C HIS A 32 -8.08 13.93 17.06
N THR A 33 -7.25 13.43 17.98
CA THR A 33 -6.27 14.19 18.74
C THR A 33 -4.96 13.42 18.79
N HIS A 34 -3.93 13.97 18.18
CA HIS A 34 -2.58 13.42 18.16
C HIS A 34 -1.67 14.26 19.07
N CYS A 35 -0.99 13.60 20.01
CA CYS A 35 -0.17 14.25 21.01
C CYS A 35 1.29 13.81 20.90
N LYS A 36 2.20 14.69 21.30
CA LYS A 36 3.63 14.44 21.44
C LYS A 36 4.12 14.95 22.78
N CYS A 37 4.94 14.16 23.48
CA CYS A 37 5.66 14.66 24.65
C CYS A 37 6.79 15.60 24.19
N ASP A 38 6.70 16.88 24.55
CA ASP A 38 7.77 17.85 24.34
C ASP A 38 8.71 17.84 25.56
N PRO A 39 9.93 17.29 25.44
CA PRO A 39 10.84 17.15 26.56
C PRO A 39 11.32 18.50 27.11
N LYS A 40 11.37 19.55 26.27
CA LYS A 40 11.81 20.89 26.69
C LYS A 40 10.85 21.51 27.69
N SER A 41 9.54 21.40 27.42
CA SER A 41 8.52 21.93 28.33
C SER A 41 8.07 20.91 29.39
N GLY A 42 8.40 19.62 29.22
CA GLY A 42 7.87 18.53 30.03
C GLY A 42 6.36 18.33 29.86
N ARG A 43 5.77 18.88 28.79
CA ARG A 43 4.32 18.89 28.53
C ARG A 43 3.99 18.12 27.26
N THR A 44 2.78 17.57 27.24
CA THR A 44 2.21 16.99 26.02
C THR A 44 1.60 18.07 25.14
N LEU A 45 2.06 18.17 23.90
CA LEU A 45 1.52 19.04 22.87
C LEU A 45 0.55 18.23 22.00
N CYS A 46 -0.71 18.63 21.94
CA CYS A 46 -1.76 17.92 21.24
C CYS A 46 -2.35 18.76 20.11
N LEU A 47 -2.56 18.13 18.96
CA LEU A 47 -3.12 18.74 17.76
C LEU A 47 -4.31 17.93 17.26
N ARG A 48 -5.29 18.62 16.68
CA ARG A 48 -6.41 17.95 16.00
C ARG A 48 -5.88 17.26 14.75
N SER A 49 -6.24 15.99 14.57
CA SER A 49 -5.83 15.17 13.44
C SER A 49 -6.92 14.13 13.14
N SER A 50 -6.72 13.30 12.13
CA SER A 50 -7.62 12.20 11.80
C SER A 50 -6.88 11.12 11.00
N CYS A 51 -7.38 9.88 11.04
CA CYS A 51 -6.91 8.85 10.12
C CYS A 51 -7.20 9.25 8.67
N LYS A 52 -6.32 8.83 7.75
CA LYS A 52 -6.56 8.92 6.30
C LYS A 52 -7.67 7.94 5.88
N ASP A 53 -8.32 8.21 4.76
CA ASP A 53 -9.56 7.54 4.30
C ASP A 53 -9.52 5.99 4.30
N ASN A 54 -8.35 5.38 4.10
CA ASN A 54 -8.16 3.92 4.06
C ASN A 54 -7.69 3.30 5.39
N LYS A 55 -7.66 4.09 6.46
CA LYS A 55 -7.23 3.64 7.79
C LYS A 55 -8.34 3.89 8.79
N LYS A 56 -8.52 2.96 9.73
CA LYS A 56 -9.37 3.18 10.90
C LYS A 56 -8.53 3.26 12.15
N CYS A 57 -9.03 4.04 13.11
CA CYS A 57 -8.48 4.11 14.46
C CYS A 57 -8.80 2.80 15.17
N VAL A 58 -7.79 1.96 15.40
CA VAL A 58 -7.94 0.68 16.08
C VAL A 58 -6.75 0.45 17.03
N MET A 59 -6.92 -0.47 17.97
CA MET A 59 -5.85 -0.88 18.89
C MET A 59 -5.17 -2.14 18.34
N VAL A 60 -3.85 -2.07 18.15
CA VAL A 60 -3.02 -3.20 17.73
C VAL A 60 -1.89 -3.37 18.74
N ASN A 61 -1.79 -4.56 19.36
CA ASN A 61 -0.78 -4.86 20.39
C ASN A 61 -0.77 -3.83 21.55
N GLY A 62 -1.94 -3.36 21.97
CA GLY A 62 -2.08 -2.36 23.04
C GLY A 62 -1.78 -0.92 22.64
N VAL A 63 -1.36 -0.67 21.40
CA VAL A 63 -1.09 0.68 20.88
C VAL A 63 -2.24 1.11 19.98
N ARG A 64 -2.83 2.27 20.24
CA ARG A 64 -3.85 2.88 19.37
C ARG A 64 -3.19 3.58 18.20
N GLY A 65 -3.70 3.35 16.99
CA GLY A 65 -3.19 3.98 15.79
C GLY A 65 -4.15 3.90 14.61
N CYS A 66 -3.76 4.59 13.53
CA CYS A 66 -4.44 4.48 12.24
C CYS A 66 -3.88 3.29 11.47
N HIS A 67 -4.64 2.21 11.40
CA HIS A 67 -4.25 0.99 10.70
C HIS A 67 -5.14 0.75 9.49
N VAL A 68 -4.58 0.14 8.45
CA VAL A 68 -5.35 -0.33 7.30
C VAL A 68 -6.21 -1.49 7.78
N VAL A 69 -7.53 -1.37 7.64
CA VAL A 69 -8.50 -2.35 8.17
C VAL A 69 -9.20 -3.15 7.08
N SER A 70 -8.97 -2.83 5.81
CA SER A 70 -9.56 -3.55 4.70
C SER A 70 -8.60 -3.57 3.52
N TYR A 71 -8.48 -4.75 2.92
CA TYR A 71 -7.84 -4.96 1.65
C TYR A 71 -8.91 -5.47 0.68
N THR A 72 -8.86 -5.02 -0.56
CA THR A 72 -9.64 -5.59 -1.66
C THR A 72 -8.70 -6.42 -2.52
N THR A 73 -9.23 -7.45 -3.17
CA THR A 73 -8.44 -8.36 -4.01
C THR A 73 -9.02 -8.36 -5.41
N CYS A 74 -8.18 -8.07 -6.39
CA CYS A 74 -8.45 -8.38 -7.79
C CYS A 74 -7.83 -9.74 -8.11
N THR A 75 -8.52 -10.58 -8.88
CA THR A 75 -8.04 -11.92 -9.25
C THR A 75 -8.18 -12.17 -10.73
N ALA A 76 -7.22 -12.91 -11.28
CA ALA A 76 -7.28 -13.50 -12.61
C ALA A 76 -6.94 -14.99 -12.47
N PHE A 77 -7.77 -15.86 -13.04
CA PHE A 77 -7.57 -17.31 -12.96
C PHE A 77 -7.88 -17.98 -14.31
N GLY A 78 -7.01 -18.91 -14.74
CA GLY A 78 -7.32 -19.86 -15.81
C GLY A 78 -7.64 -19.24 -17.18
N GLU A 79 -8.75 -19.70 -17.77
CA GLU A 79 -9.49 -19.09 -18.88
C GLU A 79 -9.98 -17.73 -18.37
N PRO A 80 -9.69 -16.55 -18.96
CA PRO A 80 -9.41 -15.37 -18.15
C PRO A 80 -10.67 -14.78 -17.51
N HIS A 81 -11.02 -15.35 -16.36
CA HIS A 81 -12.05 -14.88 -15.47
C HIS A 81 -11.39 -13.87 -14.55
N TYR A 82 -11.72 -12.60 -14.79
CA TYR A 82 -11.27 -11.52 -13.95
C TYR A 82 -12.34 -11.23 -12.91
N THR A 83 -11.90 -11.02 -11.67
CA THR A 83 -12.73 -10.39 -10.65
C THR A 83 -12.07 -9.10 -10.22
N THR A 84 -12.73 -7.98 -10.46
CA THR A 84 -12.25 -6.62 -10.11
C THR A 84 -12.28 -6.38 -8.60
N PHE A 85 -11.67 -5.27 -8.16
CA PHE A 85 -11.67 -4.87 -6.74
C PHE A 85 -13.06 -4.61 -6.16
N ASP A 86 -14.03 -4.20 -6.99
CA ASP A 86 -15.45 -4.03 -6.61
C ASP A 86 -16.27 -5.32 -6.77
N GLY A 87 -15.62 -6.45 -7.10
CA GLY A 87 -16.22 -7.78 -7.15
C GLY A 87 -16.96 -8.11 -8.45
N LYS A 88 -16.88 -7.26 -9.48
CA LYS A 88 -17.44 -7.56 -10.81
C LYS A 88 -16.63 -8.64 -11.50
N LYS A 89 -17.33 -9.53 -12.19
CA LYS A 89 -16.75 -10.65 -12.92
C LYS A 89 -16.91 -10.44 -14.42
N TYR A 90 -15.86 -10.68 -15.17
CA TYR A 90 -15.92 -10.68 -16.63
C TYR A 90 -14.91 -11.66 -17.23
N ASP A 91 -15.19 -12.08 -18.45
CA ASP A 91 -14.36 -12.99 -19.23
C ASP A 91 -13.72 -12.22 -20.37
N PHE A 92 -12.39 -12.30 -20.48
CA PHE A 92 -11.67 -11.55 -21.50
C PHE A 92 -10.61 -12.41 -22.21
N MET A 93 -10.91 -12.81 -23.44
CA MET A 93 -10.11 -13.74 -24.26
C MET A 93 -9.08 -13.02 -25.13
N GLY A 94 -8.38 -12.04 -24.57
CA GLY A 94 -7.32 -11.31 -25.26
C GLY A 94 -5.98 -12.03 -25.25
N THR A 95 -5.18 -11.90 -26.33
CA THR A 95 -3.88 -12.57 -26.52
C THR A 95 -2.69 -11.63 -26.58
N CYS A 96 -2.84 -10.42 -26.04
CA CYS A 96 -1.79 -9.41 -25.96
C CYS A 96 -1.27 -9.30 -24.51
N VAL A 97 -0.44 -8.29 -24.29
CA VAL A 97 -0.13 -7.77 -22.95
C VAL A 97 -1.22 -6.76 -22.56
N TYR A 98 -1.77 -6.91 -21.37
CA TYR A 98 -2.81 -6.03 -20.83
C TYR A 98 -2.41 -5.51 -19.46
N GLN A 99 -2.74 -4.25 -19.19
CA GLN A 99 -2.67 -3.70 -17.84
C GLN A 99 -3.79 -4.31 -16.99
N MET A 100 -3.43 -5.03 -15.93
CA MET A 100 -4.39 -5.64 -15.01
C MET A 100 -4.68 -4.72 -13.82
N VAL A 101 -3.64 -4.06 -13.28
CA VAL A 101 -3.78 -3.09 -12.18
C VAL A 101 -2.72 -2.00 -12.36
N GLY A 102 -3.11 -0.75 -12.18
CA GLY A 102 -2.18 0.38 -12.14
C GLY A 102 -2.79 1.56 -11.40
N LEU A 103 -1.97 2.57 -11.10
CA LEU A 103 -2.45 3.84 -10.58
C LEU A 103 -3.02 4.69 -11.72
N CYS A 104 -4.19 5.27 -11.50
CA CYS A 104 -4.81 6.21 -12.44
C CYS A 104 -4.51 7.68 -12.13
N THR A 105 -3.71 7.97 -11.10
CA THR A 105 -3.38 9.34 -10.67
C THR A 105 -1.91 9.47 -10.31
N GLU A 106 -1.32 10.59 -10.73
CA GLU A 106 0.03 10.99 -10.33
C GLU A 106 0.01 11.77 -9.02
N HIS A 107 -0.51 11.16 -7.96
CA HIS A 107 -0.51 11.81 -6.65
C HIS A 107 0.86 11.63 -5.97
N PRO A 108 1.57 12.71 -5.56
CA PRO A 108 2.95 12.61 -5.05
C PRO A 108 3.13 11.73 -3.79
N SER A 109 2.04 11.44 -3.08
CA SER A 109 2.04 10.59 -1.90
C SER A 109 1.80 9.10 -2.19
N LEU A 110 1.48 8.73 -3.43
CA LEU A 110 1.27 7.36 -3.87
C LEU A 110 2.53 6.86 -4.56
N THR A 111 2.87 5.58 -4.33
CA THR A 111 3.97 4.93 -5.04
C THR A 111 3.44 4.38 -6.37
N PRO A 112 3.93 4.85 -7.53
CA PRO A 112 3.58 4.29 -8.84
C PRO A 112 3.88 2.80 -8.93
N PHE A 113 2.94 2.04 -9.48
CA PHE A 113 3.13 0.63 -9.82
C PHE A 113 2.24 0.24 -10.99
N LEU A 114 2.68 -0.77 -11.73
CA LEU A 114 1.95 -1.35 -12.85
C LEU A 114 2.04 -2.88 -12.80
N VAL A 115 0.90 -3.54 -12.89
CA VAL A 115 0.77 -4.99 -13.06
C VAL A 115 0.24 -5.26 -14.45
N SER A 116 1.05 -5.94 -15.26
CA SER A 116 0.70 -6.34 -16.63
C SER A 116 0.66 -7.85 -16.76
N VAL A 117 -0.25 -8.34 -17.60
CA VAL A 117 -0.47 -9.76 -17.86
C VAL A 117 -0.34 -10.01 -19.36
N GLU A 118 0.57 -10.90 -19.74
CA GLU A 118 0.69 -11.42 -21.10
C GLU A 118 -0.10 -12.73 -21.21
N ASN A 119 -1.11 -12.75 -22.08
CA ASN A 119 -1.88 -13.95 -22.37
C ASN A 119 -1.52 -14.51 -23.75
N ASN A 120 -1.41 -15.84 -23.89
CA ASN A 120 -1.16 -16.50 -25.17
C ASN A 120 -2.16 -17.62 -25.45
N ASN A 121 -2.35 -17.92 -26.75
CA ASN A 121 -3.16 -19.03 -27.22
C ASN A 121 -2.40 -20.36 -27.13
N ARG A 122 -3.08 -21.43 -26.71
CA ARG A 122 -2.52 -22.80 -26.67
C ARG A 122 -2.77 -23.54 -27.98
N GLY A 123 -2.32 -22.99 -29.11
CA GLY A 123 -2.49 -23.61 -30.44
C GLY A 123 -3.92 -23.56 -31.02
N SER A 124 -4.90 -23.05 -30.29
CA SER A 124 -6.25 -22.71 -30.74
C SER A 124 -6.55 -21.24 -30.41
N LYS A 125 -7.23 -20.51 -31.30
CA LYS A 125 -7.70 -19.13 -31.06
C LYS A 125 -8.93 -19.06 -30.14
N ALA A 126 -9.47 -20.20 -29.72
CA ALA A 126 -10.67 -20.26 -28.88
C ALA A 126 -10.41 -19.91 -27.41
N VAL A 127 -9.16 -20.02 -26.92
CA VAL A 127 -8.81 -19.84 -25.50
C VAL A 127 -7.41 -19.22 -25.32
N SER A 128 -7.28 -18.30 -24.35
CA SER A 128 -6.04 -17.64 -23.96
C SER A 128 -5.67 -17.94 -22.50
N TYR A 129 -4.39 -18.18 -22.21
CA TYR A 129 -3.88 -18.43 -20.85
C TYR A 129 -2.77 -17.44 -20.49
N THR A 130 -2.66 -17.11 -19.20
CA THR A 130 -1.59 -16.25 -18.67
C THR A 130 -0.22 -16.89 -18.80
N LYS A 131 0.63 -16.29 -19.63
CA LYS A 131 2.02 -16.69 -19.88
C LYS A 131 2.98 -16.01 -18.93
N VAL A 132 2.82 -14.71 -18.73
CA VAL A 132 3.68 -13.88 -17.87
C VAL A 132 2.84 -12.89 -17.08
N VAL A 133 3.17 -12.72 -15.80
CA VAL A 133 2.73 -11.60 -14.98
C VAL A 133 3.94 -10.77 -14.63
N THR A 134 3.85 -9.46 -14.85
CA THR A 134 4.94 -8.50 -14.60
C THR A 134 4.46 -7.41 -13.66
N LEU A 135 5.22 -7.17 -12.59
CA LEU A 135 5.06 -6.05 -11.66
C LEU A 135 6.22 -5.07 -11.86
N GLU A 136 5.89 -3.82 -12.15
CA GLU A 136 6.83 -2.71 -12.19
C GLU A 136 6.59 -1.82 -10.97
N VAL A 137 7.59 -1.69 -10.09
CA VAL A 137 7.51 -0.89 -8.86
C VAL A 137 8.91 -0.53 -8.37
N TYR A 138 9.10 0.67 -7.83
CA TYR A 138 10.40 1.12 -7.28
C TYR A 138 11.59 0.92 -8.23
N ASN A 139 11.42 1.19 -9.53
CA ASN A 139 12.43 0.95 -10.56
C ASN A 139 12.89 -0.51 -10.66
N MET A 140 12.05 -1.45 -10.23
CA MET A 140 12.24 -2.87 -10.38
C MET A 140 11.15 -3.45 -11.26
N THR A 141 11.53 -4.43 -12.06
CA THR A 141 10.64 -5.30 -12.81
C THR A 141 10.72 -6.68 -12.19
N ILE A 142 9.59 -7.16 -11.67
CA ILE A 142 9.44 -8.48 -11.07
C ILE A 142 8.52 -9.30 -11.97
N SER A 143 8.94 -10.45 -12.45
CA SER A 143 8.12 -11.28 -13.34
C SER A 143 8.00 -12.73 -12.89
N LEU A 144 6.82 -13.27 -13.15
CA LEU A 144 6.43 -14.66 -12.96
C LEU A 144 6.03 -15.20 -14.32
N SER A 145 6.72 -16.23 -14.81
CA SER A 145 6.47 -16.78 -16.14
C SER A 145 6.28 -18.29 -16.12
N GLN A 146 5.49 -18.80 -17.05
CA GLN A 146 5.31 -20.24 -17.25
C GLN A 146 6.61 -20.94 -17.71
N GLU A 147 7.52 -20.21 -18.36
CA GLU A 147 8.83 -20.72 -18.78
C GLU A 147 9.73 -21.09 -17.59
N TYR A 148 9.60 -20.33 -16.49
CA TYR A 148 10.37 -20.53 -15.26
C TYR A 148 9.45 -20.76 -14.06
N PRO A 149 8.75 -21.90 -14.00
CA PRO A 149 7.79 -22.18 -12.94
C PRO A 149 8.48 -22.20 -11.57
N LYS A 150 7.80 -21.66 -10.55
CA LYS A 150 8.31 -21.53 -9.16
C LYS A 150 9.56 -20.65 -9.01
N LYS A 151 9.94 -19.90 -10.04
CA LYS A 151 11.00 -18.90 -9.96
C LYS A 151 10.40 -17.50 -10.10
N ILE A 152 11.00 -16.55 -9.40
CA ILE A 152 10.69 -15.13 -9.54
C ILE A 152 11.91 -14.50 -10.22
N GLN A 153 11.68 -13.81 -11.32
CA GLN A 153 12.72 -13.03 -11.99
C GLN A 153 12.63 -11.59 -11.49
N VAL A 154 13.78 -11.01 -11.15
CA VAL A 154 13.87 -9.64 -10.64
C VAL A 154 14.94 -8.90 -11.42
N GLN A 155 14.58 -7.75 -11.98
CA GLN A 155 15.46 -6.85 -12.70
C GLN A 155 15.40 -5.47 -12.05
N VAL A 156 16.55 -4.90 -11.71
CA VAL A 156 16.66 -3.53 -11.17
C VAL A 156 17.09 -2.60 -12.29
N LEU A 157 16.29 -1.59 -12.60
CA LEU A 157 16.57 -0.61 -13.65
C LEU A 157 17.42 0.52 -13.08
N SER A 158 18.70 0.55 -13.45
CA SER A 158 19.66 1.49 -12.87
C SER A 158 19.60 2.91 -13.43
N ASN A 159 18.79 3.21 -14.46
CA ASN A 159 18.55 4.56 -15.01
C ASN A 159 17.37 4.54 -16.01
N VAL A 160 16.16 4.95 -15.62
CA VAL A 160 15.03 5.18 -16.56
C VAL A 160 14.27 6.43 -16.16
N ASN A 161 14.11 7.36 -17.11
CA ASN A 161 13.17 8.48 -17.01
C ASN A 161 11.74 7.91 -16.98
N VAL A 162 10.93 8.37 -16.04
CA VAL A 162 9.51 8.02 -15.96
C VAL A 162 8.86 8.38 -17.30
N TRP A 163 8.38 7.37 -18.04
CA TRP A 163 7.60 7.59 -19.25
C TRP A 163 6.15 7.84 -18.84
N GLU A 164 5.60 8.98 -19.25
CA GLU A 164 4.17 9.30 -19.17
C GLU A 164 3.37 8.23 -19.95
N HIS A 165 2.52 7.48 -19.25
CA HIS A 165 1.43 6.76 -19.90
C HIS A 165 0.11 7.11 -19.21
N GLU A 166 -0.66 7.94 -19.89
CA GLU A 166 -2.07 8.18 -19.65
C GLU A 166 -2.85 7.06 -20.36
N ILE A 167 -3.35 6.05 -19.63
CA ILE A 167 -4.40 5.16 -20.15
C ILE A 167 -5.45 4.90 -19.07
N CYS A 168 -6.56 5.63 -19.20
CA CYS A 168 -7.86 5.34 -18.62
C CYS A 168 -8.47 4.08 -19.27
N GLU A 169 -9.09 3.22 -18.47
CA GLU A 169 -10.08 2.28 -19.00
C GLU A 169 -11.45 2.97 -19.15
N ARG A 170 -12.05 2.77 -20.32
CA ARG A 170 -13.47 3.05 -20.57
C ARG A 170 -14.31 2.17 -19.66
N THR A 171 -15.11 2.79 -18.82
CA THR A 171 -16.34 2.17 -18.33
C THR A 171 -17.25 1.89 -19.52
N SER A 172 -17.55 0.63 -19.79
CA SER A 172 -18.72 0.22 -20.58
C SER A 172 -20.01 0.64 -19.91
#